data_AF-A0A3B0SW63-F1
#
_entry.id   AF-A0A3B0SW63-F1
#
_cell.length_a   1.000
_cell.length_b   1.000
_cell.length_c   1.000
_cell.angle_alpha   90.00
_cell.angle_beta   90.00
_cell.angle_gamma   90.00
#
_symmetry.space_group_name_H-M   'P 1'
#
loop_
_entity.id
_entity.type
_entity.pdbx_description
1 polymer ?
#
loop_
_entity_poly.entity_id
_entity_poly.type
_entity_poly.pdbx_seq_one_letter_code
_entity_poly.pdbx_strand_id
1 'polypeptide(L)'
;MTGALAGGALADGKTADSAYNRLFAAVLADPANADLGLEYARAALARGEPRKALSTYERILLQDPGNDEARVGLTRVRLLIAPAFTSWRAEAGLGASSNARHATSDGNSNVFARGALSFRDERRLGDNRWRTLGSVRHNQYGDVDELTAGLATISAGPMLGGVGKFVILPAAGVSYSWLDGRSLYFETFGEISAESYSQETLSSVGIRAAHRNIANRFSSLDAWVFDLKGRRSQRGLFGVTDVLSMAGRLRYSNATGTDTKDTDPSTPLFPGKYIEVRGKFAYAMPLFGDAVSGGPTLTAFSRSYRTPVSTGTAKDRRDFFFAPGAAMTFNDVCGRQCDVKFSYRFENNNSNDPAAEYETHVGGARIAVSF
;
A
#
# COMPACT_ATOMS: atom_id res chain seq x y z
N MET A 1 -44.47 -37.00 -22.26
CA MET A 1 -43.19 -37.45 -21.69
C MET A 1 -42.70 -36.34 -20.77
N THR A 2 -43.03 -36.47 -19.49
CA THR A 2 -42.78 -35.45 -18.47
C THR A 2 -42.48 -36.19 -17.19
N GLY A 3 -41.37 -35.83 -16.55
CA GLY A 3 -41.07 -36.21 -15.16
C GLY A 3 -39.70 -36.86 -14.98
N ALA A 4 -38.79 -36.13 -14.32
CA ALA A 4 -37.93 -36.61 -13.22
C ALA A 4 -36.61 -35.82 -13.11
N LEU A 5 -36.63 -34.61 -12.52
CA LEU A 5 -35.42 -33.92 -12.04
C LEU A 5 -35.75 -33.04 -10.82
N ALA A 6 -36.15 -33.65 -9.69
CA ALA A 6 -36.37 -32.90 -8.43
C ALA A 6 -36.06 -33.69 -7.13
N GLY A 7 -35.50 -34.90 -7.21
CA GLY A 7 -35.35 -35.80 -6.04
C GLY A 7 -34.02 -35.74 -5.28
N GLY A 8 -32.96 -35.15 -5.83
CA GLY A 8 -31.60 -35.24 -5.26
C GLY A 8 -31.32 -34.30 -4.09
N ALA A 9 -31.89 -33.09 -4.09
CA ALA A 9 -31.48 -32.04 -3.15
C ALA A 9 -32.02 -32.19 -1.71
N LEU A 10 -33.09 -32.96 -1.50
CA LEU A 10 -33.75 -33.08 -0.19
C LEU A 10 -33.20 -34.22 0.68
N ALA A 11 -32.54 -35.22 0.08
CA ALA A 11 -31.94 -36.34 0.81
C ALA A 11 -30.57 -35.96 1.41
N ASP A 12 -29.77 -35.16 0.69
CA ASP A 12 -28.45 -34.68 1.13
C ASP A 12 -28.52 -33.72 2.33
N GLY A 13 -29.59 -32.94 2.47
CA GLY A 13 -29.74 -32.00 3.59
C GLY A 13 -29.92 -32.69 4.95
N LYS A 14 -30.71 -33.77 4.99
CA LYS A 14 -30.99 -34.51 6.25
C LYS A 14 -29.78 -35.29 6.74
N THR A 15 -28.99 -35.86 5.84
CA THR A 15 -27.76 -36.58 6.19
C THR A 15 -26.68 -35.61 6.69
N ALA A 16 -26.52 -34.45 6.04
CA ALA A 16 -25.61 -33.38 6.46
C ALA A 16 -25.95 -32.82 7.85
N ASP A 17 -27.25 -32.60 8.14
CA ASP A 17 -27.73 -32.19 9.47
C ASP A 17 -27.42 -33.26 10.55
N SER A 18 -27.65 -34.54 10.25
CA SER A 18 -27.35 -35.61 11.20
C SER A 18 -25.85 -35.77 11.48
N ALA A 19 -25.00 -35.59 10.47
CA ALA A 19 -23.55 -35.65 10.61
C ALA A 19 -23.01 -34.49 11.46
N TYR A 20 -23.51 -33.27 11.22
CA TYR A 20 -23.17 -32.10 12.01
C TYR A 20 -23.54 -32.25 13.49
N ASN A 21 -24.73 -32.80 13.78
CA ASN A 21 -25.16 -33.03 15.16
C ASN A 21 -24.32 -34.10 15.87
N ARG A 22 -23.90 -35.16 15.16
CA ARG A 22 -22.96 -36.15 15.72
C ARG A 22 -21.61 -35.53 16.05
N LEU A 23 -21.09 -34.69 15.16
CA LEU A 23 -19.82 -34.00 15.36
C LEU A 23 -19.89 -33.03 16.55
N PHE A 24 -21.00 -32.31 16.70
CA PHE A 24 -21.26 -31.49 17.88
C PHE A 24 -21.27 -32.31 19.17
N ALA A 25 -21.98 -33.44 19.19
CA ALA A 25 -22.03 -34.32 20.35
C ALA A 25 -20.64 -34.90 20.70
N ALA A 26 -19.84 -35.28 19.69
CA ALA A 26 -18.47 -35.75 19.89
C ALA A 26 -17.58 -34.66 20.51
N VAL A 27 -17.70 -33.42 20.04
CA VAL A 27 -16.99 -32.26 20.59
C VAL A 27 -17.40 -31.93 22.03
N LEU A 28 -18.66 -32.20 22.41
CA LEU A 28 -19.11 -32.04 23.80
C LEU A 28 -18.61 -33.18 24.70
N ALA A 29 -18.51 -34.39 24.17
CA ALA A 29 -18.00 -35.56 24.90
C ALA A 29 -16.48 -35.46 25.16
N ASP A 30 -15.72 -34.91 24.20
CA ASP A 30 -14.29 -34.66 24.34
C ASP A 30 -13.93 -33.23 23.87
N PRO A 31 -14.10 -32.21 24.73
CA PRO A 31 -13.79 -30.82 24.40
C PRO A 31 -12.31 -30.51 24.23
N ALA A 32 -11.40 -31.41 24.64
CA ALA A 32 -9.96 -31.25 24.57
C ALA A 32 -9.34 -31.77 23.26
N ASN A 33 -10.12 -32.53 22.49
CA ASN A 33 -9.70 -33.05 21.21
C ASN A 33 -9.69 -31.94 20.15
N ALA A 34 -8.48 -31.50 19.79
CA ALA A 34 -8.26 -30.45 18.81
C ALA A 34 -8.78 -30.86 17.41
N ASP A 35 -8.60 -32.11 17.00
CA ASP A 35 -9.00 -32.60 15.67
C ASP A 35 -10.51 -32.58 15.50
N LEU A 36 -11.26 -33.08 16.48
CA LEU A 36 -12.73 -33.00 16.51
C LEU A 36 -13.20 -31.54 16.51
N GLY A 37 -12.51 -30.68 17.26
CA GLY A 37 -12.77 -29.25 17.25
C GLY A 37 -12.57 -28.62 15.86
N LEU A 38 -11.47 -28.94 15.17
CA LEU A 38 -11.17 -28.44 13.82
C LEU A 38 -12.24 -28.88 12.83
N GLU A 39 -12.62 -30.16 12.84
CA GLU A 39 -13.69 -30.68 11.99
C GLU A 39 -15.02 -29.95 12.24
N TYR A 40 -15.40 -29.79 13.51
CA TYR A 40 -16.63 -29.08 13.88
C TYR A 40 -16.60 -27.62 13.42
N ALA A 41 -15.48 -26.93 13.58
CA ALA A 41 -15.33 -25.55 13.13
C ALA A 41 -15.48 -25.43 11.61
N ARG A 42 -14.87 -26.34 10.82
CA ARG A 42 -15.03 -26.39 9.36
C ARG A 42 -16.49 -26.66 8.97
N ALA A 43 -17.17 -27.58 9.65
CA ALA A 43 -18.58 -27.89 9.40
C ALA A 43 -19.51 -26.72 9.77
N ALA A 44 -19.23 -26.02 10.88
CA ALA A 44 -19.97 -24.82 11.27
C ALA A 44 -19.81 -23.69 10.24
N LEU A 45 -18.61 -23.52 9.66
CA LEU A 45 -18.40 -22.56 8.57
C LEU A 45 -19.18 -22.92 7.31
N ALA A 46 -19.20 -24.20 6.92
CA ALA A 46 -19.98 -24.68 5.77
C ALA A 46 -21.49 -24.42 5.93
N ARG A 47 -21.99 -24.38 7.17
CA ARG A 47 -23.38 -24.04 7.50
C ARG A 47 -23.65 -22.53 7.63
N GLY A 48 -22.64 -21.68 7.43
CA GLY A 48 -22.79 -20.24 7.60
C GLY A 48 -22.90 -19.80 9.06
N GLU A 49 -22.35 -20.58 10.01
CA GLU A 49 -22.36 -20.30 11.45
C GLU A 49 -20.98 -19.87 11.98
N PRO A 50 -20.39 -18.75 11.48
CA PRO A 50 -19.01 -18.38 11.78
C PRO A 50 -18.78 -18.06 13.25
N ARG A 51 -19.81 -17.65 14.00
CA ARG A 51 -19.69 -17.40 15.44
C ARG A 51 -19.44 -18.68 16.24
N LYS A 52 -20.01 -19.82 15.82
CA LYS A 52 -19.73 -21.11 16.47
C LYS A 52 -18.31 -21.55 16.15
N ALA A 53 -17.91 -21.46 14.89
CA ALA A 53 -16.53 -21.73 14.46
C ALA A 53 -15.51 -20.87 15.22
N LEU A 54 -15.82 -19.58 15.45
CA LEU A 54 -14.98 -18.67 16.24
C LEU A 54 -14.71 -19.25 17.63
N SER A 55 -15.77 -19.58 18.37
CA SER A 55 -15.64 -20.12 19.73
C SER A 55 -14.86 -21.44 19.76
N THR A 56 -15.02 -22.30 18.76
CA THR A 56 -14.30 -23.57 18.68
C THR A 56 -12.81 -23.35 18.42
N TYR A 57 -12.43 -22.47 17.49
CA TYR A 57 -11.02 -22.15 17.26
C TYR A 57 -10.35 -21.50 18.47
N GLU A 58 -11.05 -20.59 19.17
CA GLU A 58 -10.54 -19.98 20.39
C GLU A 58 -10.32 -21.02 21.48
N ARG A 59 -11.23 -21.99 21.64
CA ARG A 59 -11.05 -23.09 22.60
C ARG A 59 -9.84 -23.97 22.27
N ILE A 60 -9.66 -24.34 20.99
CA ILE A 60 -8.49 -25.13 20.57
C ILE A 60 -7.20 -24.39 20.92
N LEU A 61 -7.13 -23.09 20.63
CA LEU A 61 -5.94 -22.28 20.92
C LEU A 61 -5.69 -22.00 22.40
N LEU A 62 -6.71 -22.14 23.26
CA LEU A 62 -6.54 -22.10 24.72
C LEU A 62 -5.86 -23.38 25.23
N GLN A 63 -6.10 -24.52 24.59
CA GLN A 63 -5.54 -25.83 24.97
C GLN A 63 -4.19 -26.08 24.29
N ASP A 64 -4.10 -25.77 23.00
CA ASP A 64 -2.91 -25.85 22.18
C ASP A 64 -2.66 -24.51 21.46
N PRO A 65 -1.93 -23.59 22.12
CA PRO A 65 -1.55 -22.31 21.50
C PRO A 65 -0.68 -22.46 20.24
N GLY A 66 -0.06 -23.62 20.05
CA GLY A 66 0.80 -23.96 18.91
C GLY A 66 0.05 -24.40 17.67
N ASN A 67 -1.27 -24.65 17.76
CA ASN A 67 -2.07 -25.17 16.66
C ASN A 67 -2.19 -24.17 15.50
N ASP A 68 -1.37 -24.35 14.45
CA ASP A 68 -1.33 -23.44 13.31
C ASP A 68 -2.63 -23.44 12.50
N GLU A 69 -3.28 -24.59 12.37
CA GLU A 69 -4.55 -24.67 11.64
C GLU A 69 -5.65 -23.87 12.35
N ALA A 70 -5.78 -24.03 13.68
CA ALA A 70 -6.74 -23.26 14.46
C ALA A 70 -6.45 -21.75 14.39
N ARG A 71 -5.18 -21.34 14.32
CA ARG A 71 -4.78 -19.93 14.17
C ARG A 71 -5.17 -19.35 12.81
N VAL A 72 -4.93 -20.09 11.73
CA VAL A 72 -5.33 -19.69 10.38
C VAL A 72 -6.86 -19.65 10.27
N GLY A 73 -7.54 -20.67 10.82
CA GLY A 73 -8.99 -20.75 10.91
C GLY A 73 -9.59 -19.57 11.67
N LEU A 74 -9.08 -19.27 12.87
CA LEU A 74 -9.50 -18.14 13.68
C LEU A 74 -9.39 -16.81 12.91
N THR A 75 -8.26 -16.60 12.23
CA THR A 75 -8.04 -15.39 11.41
C THR A 75 -9.08 -15.29 10.30
N ARG A 76 -9.34 -16.38 9.58
CA ARG A 76 -10.37 -16.44 8.54
C ARG A 76 -11.75 -16.10 9.08
N VAL A 77 -12.15 -16.69 10.21
CA VAL A 77 -13.45 -16.43 10.82
C VAL A 77 -13.59 -14.98 11.27
N ARG A 78 -12.54 -14.40 11.88
CA ARG A 78 -12.51 -12.98 12.27
C ARG A 78 -12.71 -12.04 11.08
N LEU A 79 -12.09 -12.35 9.94
CA LEU A 79 -12.31 -11.59 8.70
C LEU A 79 -13.76 -11.69 8.22
N LEU A 80 -14.39 -12.87 8.32
CA LEU A 80 -15.77 -13.11 7.87
C LEU A 80 -16.82 -12.39 8.72
N ILE A 81 -16.62 -12.32 10.03
CA ILE A 81 -17.58 -11.69 10.96
C ILE A 81 -17.34 -10.19 11.13
N ALA A 82 -16.17 -9.68 10.73
CA ALA A 82 -15.86 -8.27 10.86
C ALA A 82 -16.91 -7.43 10.07
N PRO A 83 -17.37 -6.30 10.62
CA PRO A 83 -18.37 -5.48 9.95
C PRO A 83 -17.83 -4.95 8.62
N ALA A 84 -18.69 -4.85 7.60
CA ALA A 84 -18.34 -4.16 6.38
C ALA A 84 -18.12 -2.68 6.66
N PHE A 85 -17.12 -2.07 6.04
CA PHE A 85 -16.87 -0.64 6.18
C PHE A 85 -16.28 -0.05 4.91
N THR A 86 -16.50 1.24 4.75
CA THR A 86 -15.79 2.09 3.80
C THR A 86 -15.17 3.22 4.61
N SER A 87 -13.89 3.47 4.37
CA SER A 87 -13.17 4.60 4.98
C SER A 87 -12.55 5.43 3.88
N TRP A 88 -12.64 6.75 4.03
CA TRP A 88 -12.03 7.73 3.14
C TRP A 88 -10.96 8.50 3.89
N ARG A 89 -9.97 8.95 3.14
CA ARG A 89 -8.97 9.90 3.60
C ARG A 89 -8.72 10.92 2.52
N ALA A 90 -9.00 12.17 2.81
CA ALA A 90 -8.68 13.32 1.97
C ALA A 90 -7.49 14.07 2.55
N GLU A 91 -6.58 14.53 1.68
CA GLU A 91 -5.50 15.43 2.05
C GLU A 91 -5.45 16.58 1.05
N ALA A 92 -5.26 17.80 1.56
CA ALA A 92 -5.02 18.98 0.75
C ALA A 92 -3.86 19.78 1.36
N GLY A 93 -3.03 20.42 0.55
CA GLY A 93 -1.91 21.19 1.07
C GLY A 93 -1.26 22.11 0.06
N LEU A 94 -0.44 23.00 0.58
CA LEU A 94 0.37 23.95 -0.18
C LEU A 94 1.83 23.80 0.24
N GLY A 95 2.74 24.09 -0.67
CA GLY A 95 4.17 24.11 -0.37
C GLY A 95 4.95 24.98 -1.34
N ALA A 96 6.22 25.17 -1.01
CA ALA A 96 7.18 25.86 -1.84
C ALA A 96 8.45 25.02 -1.98
N SER A 97 9.07 25.08 -3.15
CA SER A 97 10.39 24.51 -3.45
C SER A 97 11.31 25.66 -3.85
N SER A 98 12.57 25.65 -3.40
CA SER A 98 13.56 26.65 -3.85
C SER A 98 14.13 26.33 -5.23
N ASN A 99 14.01 25.07 -5.68
CA ASN A 99 14.47 24.61 -7.00
C ASN A 99 13.50 23.53 -7.50
N ALA A 100 12.39 23.95 -8.11
CA ALA A 100 11.31 23.05 -8.51
C ALA A 100 11.68 22.15 -9.69
N ARG A 101 12.55 22.62 -10.60
CA ARG A 101 13.01 21.87 -11.77
C ARG A 101 14.17 20.91 -11.47
N HIS A 102 14.72 20.96 -10.25
CA HIS A 102 15.92 20.21 -9.89
C HIS A 102 17.10 20.50 -10.85
N ALA A 103 17.30 21.79 -11.17
CA ALA A 103 18.41 22.23 -11.99
C ALA A 103 19.71 22.29 -11.16
N THR A 104 20.86 22.04 -11.80
CA THR A 104 22.20 22.10 -11.17
C THR A 104 22.58 23.52 -10.74
N SER A 105 22.22 24.52 -11.54
CA SER A 105 22.40 25.94 -11.26
C SER A 105 21.12 26.71 -11.61
N ASP A 106 20.90 27.86 -10.97
CA ASP A 106 19.74 28.73 -11.22
C ASP A 106 18.39 28.04 -11.01
N GLY A 107 18.25 27.38 -9.86
CA GLY A 107 17.00 26.75 -9.46
C GLY A 107 15.86 27.78 -9.32
N ASN A 108 14.79 27.58 -10.08
CA ASN A 108 13.59 28.42 -9.94
C ASN A 108 12.77 27.95 -8.74
N SER A 109 12.51 28.87 -7.82
CA SER A 109 11.56 28.65 -6.74
C SER A 109 10.16 28.53 -7.31
N ASN A 110 9.33 27.67 -6.74
CA ASN A 110 7.92 27.57 -7.14
C ASN A 110 7.03 27.19 -5.98
N VAL A 111 5.78 27.65 -6.03
CA VAL A 111 4.71 27.23 -5.14
C VAL A 111 3.93 26.10 -5.82
N PHE A 112 3.48 25.15 -5.01
CA PHE A 112 2.65 24.05 -5.48
C PHE A 112 1.50 23.74 -4.52
N ALA A 113 0.40 23.27 -5.08
CA ALA A 113 -0.69 22.66 -4.35
C ALA A 113 -0.65 21.15 -4.49
N ARG A 114 -1.10 20.43 -3.46
CA ARG A 114 -1.17 18.98 -3.45
C ARG A 114 -2.53 18.52 -2.96
N GLY A 115 -3.12 17.57 -3.68
CA GLY A 115 -4.36 16.90 -3.31
C GLY A 115 -4.15 15.40 -3.29
N ALA A 116 -4.75 14.72 -2.32
CA ALA A 116 -4.87 13.28 -2.31
C ALA A 116 -6.25 12.86 -1.80
N LEU A 117 -6.84 11.87 -2.45
CA LEU A 117 -8.03 11.18 -1.96
C LEU A 117 -7.71 9.69 -1.97
N SER A 118 -8.00 8.98 -0.90
CA SER A 118 -7.89 7.53 -0.86
C SER A 118 -9.08 6.92 -0.16
N PHE A 119 -9.47 5.73 -0.58
CA PHE A 119 -10.49 4.95 0.09
C PHE A 119 -10.06 3.51 0.29
N ARG A 120 -10.62 2.91 1.33
CA ARG A 120 -10.55 1.49 1.61
C ARG A 120 -11.95 1.01 1.90
N ASP A 121 -12.41 0.07 1.09
CA ASP A 121 -13.68 -0.63 1.26
C ASP A 121 -13.39 -2.10 1.55
N GLU A 122 -14.02 -2.64 2.60
CA GLU A 122 -13.95 -4.05 2.93
C GLU A 122 -15.33 -4.66 3.14
N ARG A 123 -15.64 -5.71 2.38
CA ARG A 123 -16.96 -6.35 2.38
C ARG A 123 -16.84 -7.86 2.23
N ARG A 124 -17.87 -8.58 2.65
CA ARG A 124 -17.99 -10.01 2.39
C ARG A 124 -18.55 -10.22 0.97
N LEU A 125 -17.87 -11.04 0.18
CA LEU A 125 -18.36 -11.53 -1.11
C LEU A 125 -18.13 -13.05 -1.15
N GLY A 126 -19.23 -13.82 -1.03
CA GLY A 126 -19.17 -15.26 -0.82
C GLY A 126 -18.52 -15.64 0.50
N ASP A 127 -17.56 -16.56 0.45
CA ASP A 127 -16.84 -17.10 1.61
C ASP A 127 -15.55 -16.35 1.93
N ASN A 128 -15.31 -15.21 1.28
CA ASN A 128 -14.14 -14.38 1.51
C ASN A 128 -14.55 -12.94 1.81
N ARG A 129 -13.72 -12.28 2.61
CA ARG A 129 -13.73 -10.82 2.71
C ARG A 129 -12.90 -10.28 1.56
N TRP A 130 -13.39 -9.27 0.87
CA TRP A 130 -12.70 -8.58 -0.21
C TRP A 130 -12.33 -7.18 0.25
N ARG A 131 -11.16 -6.73 -0.18
CA ARG A 131 -10.71 -5.35 0.01
C ARG A 131 -10.58 -4.68 -1.35
N THR A 132 -11.17 -3.50 -1.46
CA THR A 132 -10.94 -2.56 -2.56
C THR A 132 -10.19 -1.36 -2.03
N LEU A 133 -9.09 -1.00 -2.67
CA LEU A 133 -8.29 0.18 -2.37
C LEU A 133 -8.33 1.10 -3.58
N GLY A 134 -8.59 2.39 -3.35
CA GLY A 134 -8.45 3.40 -4.38
C GLY A 134 -7.68 4.59 -3.87
N SER A 135 -6.92 5.23 -4.76
CA SER A 135 -6.28 6.50 -4.45
C SER A 135 -6.10 7.36 -5.69
N VAL A 136 -6.26 8.66 -5.53
CA VAL A 136 -5.90 9.69 -6.50
C VAL A 136 -4.97 10.66 -5.80
N ARG A 137 -3.87 11.02 -6.45
CA ARG A 137 -2.93 12.04 -5.98
C ARG A 137 -2.64 13.00 -7.12
N HIS A 138 -2.57 14.28 -6.80
CA HIS A 138 -2.35 15.34 -7.75
C HIS A 138 -1.45 16.40 -7.13
N ASN A 139 -0.43 16.84 -7.86
CA ASN A 139 0.39 18.00 -7.54
C ASN A 139 0.21 19.02 -8.66
N GLN A 140 -0.21 20.22 -8.31
CA GLN A 140 -0.36 21.36 -9.20
C GLN A 140 0.77 22.33 -8.92
N TYR A 141 1.56 22.67 -9.93
CA TYR A 141 2.62 23.68 -9.82
C TYR A 141 2.13 25.01 -10.40
N GLY A 142 2.60 26.12 -9.83
CA GLY A 142 2.26 27.47 -10.28
C GLY A 142 3.02 27.85 -11.55
N ASP A 143 4.26 28.31 -11.39
CA ASP A 143 5.07 28.89 -12.48
C ASP A 143 5.79 27.85 -13.36
N VAL A 144 5.61 26.56 -13.03
CA VAL A 144 6.30 25.43 -13.67
C VAL A 144 5.26 24.33 -13.90
N ASP A 145 4.26 24.66 -14.70
CA ASP A 145 3.06 23.85 -14.91
C ASP A 145 3.37 22.50 -15.58
N GLU A 146 4.47 22.37 -16.30
CA GLU A 146 4.90 21.10 -16.89
C GLU A 146 5.24 20.02 -15.84
N LEU A 147 5.47 20.42 -14.58
CA LEU A 147 5.67 19.50 -13.44
C LEU A 147 4.35 19.07 -12.79
N THR A 148 3.22 19.62 -13.24
CA THR A 148 1.89 19.24 -12.76
C THR A 148 1.63 17.79 -13.12
N ALA A 149 1.43 16.96 -12.10
CA ALA A 149 1.37 15.53 -12.27
C ALA A 149 0.31 14.91 -11.37
N GLY A 150 -0.13 13.72 -11.75
CA GLY A 150 -0.96 12.92 -10.88
C GLY A 150 -0.96 11.44 -11.21
N LEU A 151 -1.59 10.70 -10.30
CA LEU A 151 -1.71 9.27 -10.34
C LEU A 151 -3.03 8.86 -9.68
N ALA A 152 -3.85 8.13 -10.44
CA ALA A 152 -5.00 7.40 -9.94
C ALA A 152 -4.68 5.90 -9.93
N THR A 153 -5.05 5.19 -8.88
CA THR A 153 -4.85 3.75 -8.72
C THR A 153 -6.09 3.15 -8.08
N ILE A 154 -6.53 1.99 -8.56
CA ILE A 154 -7.53 1.16 -7.91
C ILE A 154 -7.07 -0.30 -7.94
N SER A 155 -7.23 -1.02 -6.84
CA SER A 155 -7.00 -2.46 -6.76
C SER A 155 -8.06 -3.14 -5.91
N ALA A 156 -8.33 -4.41 -6.21
CA ALA A 156 -9.27 -5.22 -5.45
C ALA A 156 -8.77 -6.67 -5.35
N GLY A 157 -9.08 -7.32 -4.24
CA GLY A 157 -8.75 -8.73 -4.03
C GLY A 157 -9.27 -9.31 -2.72
N PRO A 158 -9.25 -10.65 -2.59
CA PRO A 158 -9.67 -11.31 -1.37
C PRO A 158 -8.64 -11.11 -0.24
N MET A 159 -9.13 -11.14 1.00
CA MET A 159 -8.33 -11.17 2.21
C MET A 159 -8.29 -12.60 2.74
N LEU A 160 -7.12 -13.19 2.72
CA LEU A 160 -6.89 -14.58 3.10
C LEU A 160 -6.19 -14.62 4.46
N GLY A 161 -6.60 -15.58 5.31
CA GLY A 161 -5.84 -15.89 6.52
C GLY A 161 -4.45 -16.40 6.13
N GLY A 162 -3.40 -15.74 6.63
CA GLY A 162 -2.01 -16.12 6.42
C GLY A 162 -1.40 -16.87 7.60
N VAL A 163 -0.10 -17.16 7.50
CA VAL A 163 0.67 -17.79 8.57
C VAL A 163 0.85 -16.81 9.73
N GLY A 164 0.63 -17.28 10.97
CA GLY A 164 0.77 -16.46 12.17
C GLY A 164 -0.30 -15.39 12.29
N LYS A 165 0.11 -14.12 12.41
CA LYS A 165 -0.78 -12.94 12.55
C LYS A 165 -0.98 -12.19 11.23
N PHE A 166 -0.50 -12.74 10.12
CA PHE A 166 -0.55 -12.07 8.83
C PHE A 166 -1.86 -12.34 8.10
N VAL A 167 -2.42 -11.30 7.49
CA VAL A 167 -3.44 -11.40 6.46
C VAL A 167 -2.74 -11.26 5.12
N ILE A 168 -2.99 -12.21 4.20
CA ILE A 168 -2.46 -12.17 2.84
C ILE A 168 -3.52 -11.56 1.93
N LEU A 169 -3.11 -10.64 1.07
CA LEU A 169 -3.96 -9.93 0.13
C LEU A 169 -3.37 -10.03 -1.27
N PRO A 170 -3.72 -11.07 -2.04
CA PRO A 170 -3.56 -11.01 -3.49
C PRO A 170 -4.58 -10.02 -4.06
N ALA A 171 -4.15 -9.13 -4.93
CA ALA A 171 -5.02 -8.16 -5.58
C ALA A 171 -4.59 -7.91 -7.02
N ALA A 172 -5.55 -7.50 -7.84
CA ALA A 172 -5.31 -6.99 -9.19
C ALA A 172 -5.84 -5.56 -9.28
N GLY A 173 -5.23 -4.76 -10.14
CA GLY A 173 -5.61 -3.35 -10.24
C GLY A 173 -5.10 -2.66 -11.49
N VAL A 174 -5.49 -1.40 -11.60
CA VAL A 174 -5.08 -0.51 -12.68
C VAL A 174 -4.58 0.82 -12.12
N SER A 175 -3.72 1.50 -12.87
CA SER A 175 -3.28 2.85 -12.54
C SER A 175 -3.18 3.72 -13.77
N TYR A 176 -3.49 5.00 -13.62
CA TYR A 176 -3.38 5.99 -14.67
C TYR A 176 -2.59 7.19 -14.14
N SER A 177 -1.53 7.57 -14.85
CA SER A 177 -0.71 8.71 -14.51
C SER A 177 -0.74 9.76 -15.61
N TRP A 178 -0.72 11.02 -15.21
CA TRP A 178 -0.62 12.16 -16.11
C TRP A 178 0.48 13.11 -15.65
N LEU A 179 1.03 13.84 -16.62
CA LEU A 179 2.05 14.86 -16.47
C LEU A 179 1.78 15.95 -17.50
N ASP A 180 1.78 17.21 -17.06
CA ASP A 180 1.51 18.37 -17.90
C ASP A 180 0.16 18.26 -18.63
N GLY A 181 -0.90 18.01 -17.87
CA GLY A 181 -2.27 17.83 -18.40
C GLY A 181 -2.48 16.65 -19.36
N ARG A 182 -1.45 15.85 -19.62
CA ARG A 182 -1.42 14.81 -20.66
C ARG A 182 -1.10 13.44 -20.07
N SER A 183 -1.55 12.38 -20.73
CA SER A 183 -1.26 11.00 -20.31
C SER A 183 0.25 10.75 -20.21
N LEU A 184 0.69 10.17 -19.10
CA LEU A 184 2.07 9.73 -18.89
C LEU A 184 2.18 8.22 -19.13
N TYR A 185 1.39 7.43 -18.42
CA TYR A 185 1.26 5.99 -18.64
C TYR A 185 -0.02 5.42 -18.02
N PHE A 186 -0.41 4.24 -18.50
CA PHE A 186 -1.39 3.37 -17.87
C PHE A 186 -0.72 2.09 -17.38
N GLU A 187 -1.13 1.54 -16.24
CA GLU A 187 -0.62 0.27 -15.73
C GLU A 187 -1.76 -0.69 -15.44
N THR A 188 -1.59 -1.95 -15.81
CA THR A 188 -2.29 -3.08 -15.20
C THR A 188 -1.33 -3.80 -14.28
N PHE A 189 -1.79 -4.29 -13.13
CA PHE A 189 -0.89 -4.92 -12.18
C PHE A 189 -1.55 -6.01 -11.33
N GLY A 190 -0.72 -6.92 -10.87
CA GLY A 190 -1.01 -7.83 -9.76
C GLY A 190 -0.11 -7.49 -8.58
N GLU A 191 -0.63 -7.63 -7.37
CA GLU A 191 0.13 -7.48 -6.13
C GLU A 191 -0.25 -8.57 -5.12
N ILE A 192 0.72 -8.98 -4.30
CA ILE A 192 0.50 -9.81 -3.13
C ILE A 192 1.12 -9.08 -1.96
N SER A 193 0.33 -8.84 -0.92
CA SER A 193 0.81 -8.22 0.31
C SER A 193 0.46 -9.07 1.54
N ALA A 194 1.29 -8.97 2.56
CA ALA A 194 1.08 -9.53 3.87
C ALA A 194 1.03 -8.39 4.89
N GLU A 195 -0.03 -8.32 5.69
CA GLU A 195 -0.23 -7.31 6.72
C GLU A 195 -0.38 -7.95 8.09
N SER A 196 0.26 -7.38 9.10
CA SER A 196 0.10 -7.78 10.50
C SER A 196 -0.20 -6.55 11.35
N TYR A 197 -1.19 -6.70 12.22
CA TYR A 197 -1.65 -5.68 13.15
C TYR A 197 -1.52 -6.23 14.57
N SER A 198 -0.59 -5.68 15.35
CA SER A 198 -0.55 -5.84 16.80
C SER A 198 -0.85 -4.49 17.48
N GLN A 199 -1.06 -4.50 18.79
CA GLN A 199 -1.37 -3.28 19.55
C GLN A 199 -0.28 -2.19 19.41
N GLU A 200 0.97 -2.60 19.22
CA GLU A 200 2.14 -1.70 19.19
C GLU A 200 2.79 -1.60 17.81
N THR A 201 2.56 -2.59 16.93
CA THR A 201 3.24 -2.70 15.65
C THR A 201 2.25 -2.88 14.52
N LEU A 202 2.35 -2.00 13.52
CA LEU A 202 1.73 -2.20 12.21
C LEU A 202 2.84 -2.55 11.23
N SER A 203 2.76 -3.72 10.58
CA SER A 203 3.75 -4.14 9.60
C SER A 203 3.08 -4.61 8.31
N SER A 204 3.67 -4.27 7.17
CA SER A 204 3.28 -4.83 5.89
C SER A 204 4.48 -5.04 4.97
N VAL A 205 4.39 -6.07 4.14
CA VAL A 205 5.32 -6.33 3.04
C VAL A 205 4.50 -6.71 1.82
N GLY A 206 4.91 -6.27 0.63
CA GLY A 206 4.19 -6.60 -0.59
C GLY A 206 5.06 -6.57 -1.82
N ILE A 207 4.71 -7.43 -2.77
CA ILE A 207 5.34 -7.52 -4.09
C ILE A 207 4.27 -7.14 -5.11
N ARG A 208 4.63 -6.30 -6.09
CA ARG A 208 3.77 -5.88 -7.19
C ARG A 208 4.50 -6.04 -8.51
N ALA A 209 3.83 -6.61 -9.49
CA ALA A 209 4.27 -6.66 -10.88
C ALA A 209 3.24 -5.93 -11.75
N ALA A 210 3.72 -4.97 -12.55
CA ALA A 210 2.87 -4.13 -13.38
C ALA A 210 3.37 -4.15 -14.83
N HIS A 211 2.44 -4.24 -15.78
CA HIS A 211 2.67 -3.94 -17.18
C HIS A 211 2.26 -2.48 -17.43
N ARG A 212 3.22 -1.65 -17.83
CA ARG A 212 3.05 -0.23 -18.05
C ARG A 212 3.00 0.07 -19.54
N ASN A 213 1.86 0.58 -19.98
CA ASN A 213 1.70 1.15 -21.31
C ASN A 213 2.06 2.64 -21.30
N ILE A 214 3.16 2.99 -21.95
CA ILE A 214 3.70 4.36 -21.94
C ILE A 214 3.06 5.16 -23.07
N ALA A 215 2.68 6.40 -22.80
CA ALA A 215 2.05 7.23 -23.83
C ALA A 215 2.97 7.41 -25.05
N ASN A 216 2.41 7.26 -26.26
CA ASN A 216 3.13 7.28 -27.54
C ASN A 216 3.93 8.56 -27.84
N ARG A 217 3.79 9.61 -27.04
CA ARG A 217 4.58 10.84 -27.15
C ARG A 217 6.02 10.69 -26.64
N PHE A 218 6.29 9.65 -25.85
CA PHE A 218 7.62 9.42 -25.30
C PHE A 218 8.42 8.48 -26.20
N SER A 219 9.73 8.64 -26.17
CA SER A 219 10.69 7.79 -26.87
C SER A 219 10.85 6.39 -26.25
N SER A 220 9.85 5.84 -25.53
CA SER A 220 9.97 4.58 -24.80
C SER A 220 8.83 3.63 -25.10
N LEU A 221 9.15 2.34 -25.13
CA LEU A 221 8.20 1.25 -25.24
C LEU A 221 7.60 0.87 -23.89
N ASP A 222 6.52 0.11 -23.94
CA ASP A 222 5.88 -0.53 -22.79
C ASP A 222 6.87 -1.27 -21.90
N ALA A 223 6.61 -1.25 -20.59
CA ALA A 223 7.57 -1.66 -19.59
C ALA A 223 6.97 -2.58 -18.54
N TRP A 224 7.71 -3.62 -18.17
CA TRP A 224 7.46 -4.31 -16.90
C TRP A 224 8.09 -3.53 -15.75
N VAL A 225 7.31 -3.34 -14.68
CA VAL A 225 7.74 -2.69 -13.43
C VAL A 225 7.47 -3.62 -12.27
N PHE A 226 8.49 -3.86 -11.46
CA PHE A 226 8.42 -4.69 -10.27
C PHE A 226 8.72 -3.85 -9.04
N ASP A 227 7.89 -3.97 -8.00
CA ASP A 227 8.07 -3.32 -6.71
C ASP A 227 8.08 -4.36 -5.60
N LEU A 228 9.05 -4.27 -4.69
CA LEU A 228 8.99 -4.84 -3.34
C LEU A 228 8.86 -3.67 -2.36
N LYS A 229 7.79 -3.65 -1.56
CA LYS A 229 7.49 -2.59 -0.60
C LYS A 229 7.42 -3.19 0.80
N GLY A 230 7.95 -2.48 1.78
CA GLY A 230 7.83 -2.81 3.18
C GLY A 230 7.46 -1.58 4.00
N ARG A 231 6.61 -1.74 5.01
CA ARG A 231 6.30 -0.70 5.98
C ARG A 231 6.27 -1.30 7.38
N ARG A 232 6.79 -0.56 8.35
CA ARG A 232 6.64 -0.86 9.77
C ARG A 232 6.43 0.43 10.55
N SER A 233 5.41 0.46 11.40
CA SER A 233 5.21 1.51 12.40
C SER A 233 5.22 0.85 13.77
N GLN A 234 6.08 1.33 14.66
CA GLN A 234 6.24 0.84 16.03
C GLN A 234 5.91 2.00 16.98
N ARG A 235 5.00 1.76 17.92
CA ARG A 235 4.73 2.66 19.04
C ARG A 235 5.60 2.28 20.24
N GLY A 236 5.91 3.24 21.11
CA GLY A 236 6.50 2.96 22.40
C GLY A 236 7.99 2.59 22.34
N LEU A 237 8.76 3.17 21.42
CA LEU A 237 10.17 2.83 21.23
C LEU A 237 11.06 3.41 22.35
N PHE A 238 10.92 4.70 22.63
CA PHE A 238 11.63 5.41 23.69
C PHE A 238 10.68 6.04 24.71
N GLY A 239 9.54 6.58 24.26
CA GLY A 239 8.47 7.13 25.09
C GLY A 239 7.13 6.44 24.84
N VAL A 240 6.21 6.46 25.82
CA VAL A 240 4.97 5.66 25.81
C VAL A 240 4.07 5.91 24.59
N THR A 241 4.08 7.11 24.03
CA THR A 241 3.23 7.52 22.90
C THR A 241 4.00 7.88 21.63
N ASP A 242 5.31 7.68 21.61
CA ASP A 242 6.09 7.93 20.41
C ASP A 242 5.76 6.92 19.30
N VAL A 243 6.12 7.27 18.06
CA VAL A 243 5.96 6.39 16.91
C VAL A 243 7.18 6.48 16.00
N LEU A 244 7.88 5.36 15.82
CA LEU A 244 8.83 5.18 14.73
C LEU A 244 8.12 4.57 13.52
N SER A 245 8.17 5.26 12.38
CA SER A 245 7.66 4.76 11.10
C SER A 245 8.77 4.60 10.08
N MET A 246 8.83 3.41 9.49
CA MET A 246 9.80 2.99 8.49
C MET A 246 9.05 2.51 7.25
N ALA A 247 9.52 2.90 6.07
CA ALA A 247 9.03 2.38 4.81
C ALA A 247 10.18 2.20 3.82
N GLY A 248 10.21 1.05 3.15
CA GLY A 248 11.20 0.70 2.13
C GLY A 248 10.52 0.36 0.81
N ARG A 249 11.20 0.65 -0.30
CA ARG A 249 10.82 0.19 -1.64
C ARG A 249 12.06 -0.18 -2.44
N LEU A 250 12.06 -1.37 -3.02
CA LEU A 250 12.92 -1.74 -4.14
C LEU A 250 12.06 -1.73 -5.41
N ARG A 251 12.49 -1.00 -6.44
CA ARG A 251 11.82 -0.94 -7.74
C ARG A 251 12.77 -1.32 -8.85
N TYR A 252 12.31 -2.16 -9.77
CA TYR A 252 12.95 -2.40 -11.05
C TYR A 252 12.00 -1.96 -12.17
N SER A 253 12.52 -1.19 -13.13
CA SER A 253 11.80 -0.74 -14.32
C SER A 253 12.57 -1.21 -15.54
N ASN A 254 11.91 -1.93 -16.44
CA ASN A 254 12.48 -2.36 -17.73
C ASN A 254 11.96 -1.51 -18.89
N ALA A 255 11.68 -0.22 -18.66
CA ALA A 255 11.33 0.70 -19.75
C ALA A 255 12.52 0.84 -20.70
N THR A 256 12.32 0.50 -21.97
CA THR A 256 13.34 0.61 -23.01
C THR A 256 13.02 1.78 -23.92
N GLY A 257 13.99 2.67 -24.10
CA GLY A 257 13.91 3.69 -25.14
C GLY A 257 13.90 3.06 -26.53
N THR A 258 13.30 3.75 -27.51
CA THR A 258 13.56 3.55 -28.94
C THR A 258 14.94 4.06 -29.28
N ASP A 259 15.65 3.36 -30.17
CA ASP A 259 17.00 3.72 -30.60
C ASP A 259 17.02 5.16 -31.16
N THR A 260 18.00 5.96 -30.74
CA THR A 260 18.07 7.42 -30.99
C THR A 260 18.28 7.78 -32.46
N LYS A 261 18.40 6.80 -33.36
CA LYS A 261 18.59 7.01 -34.79
C LYS A 261 17.30 7.36 -35.55
N ASP A 262 16.13 7.03 -35.00
CA ASP A 262 14.81 7.26 -35.63
C ASP A 262 13.89 8.18 -34.81
N THR A 263 14.39 8.82 -33.76
CA THR A 263 13.58 9.71 -32.90
C THR A 263 13.88 11.17 -33.18
N ASP A 264 12.82 11.93 -33.47
CA ASP A 264 12.87 13.39 -33.56
C ASP A 264 13.48 13.96 -32.26
N PRO A 265 14.51 14.82 -32.32
CA PRO A 265 15.13 15.46 -31.16
C PRO A 265 14.14 16.20 -30.24
N SER A 266 12.95 16.54 -30.72
CA SER A 266 11.87 17.15 -29.94
C SER A 266 11.04 16.15 -29.11
N THR A 267 11.27 14.85 -29.25
CA THR A 267 10.53 13.80 -28.52
C THR A 267 10.95 13.77 -27.04
N PRO A 268 10.02 13.95 -26.08
CA PRO A 268 10.35 13.89 -24.66
C PRO A 268 10.85 12.49 -24.26
N LEU A 269 11.90 12.46 -23.44
CA LEU A 269 12.49 11.23 -22.93
C LEU A 269 11.69 10.69 -21.74
N PHE A 270 11.40 9.39 -21.73
CA PHE A 270 10.90 8.70 -20.54
C PHE A 270 12.08 8.09 -19.76
N PRO A 271 12.04 8.06 -18.41
CA PRO A 271 13.04 7.35 -17.62
C PRO A 271 13.16 5.89 -18.06
N GLY A 272 14.29 5.54 -18.67
CA GLY A 272 14.56 4.20 -19.21
C GLY A 272 14.75 3.14 -18.12
N LYS A 273 15.64 2.19 -18.37
CA LYS A 273 15.81 1.03 -17.49
C LYS A 273 16.54 1.44 -16.21
N TYR A 274 15.96 1.15 -15.04
CA TYR A 274 16.61 1.44 -13.76
C TYR A 274 16.24 0.46 -12.65
N ILE A 275 17.09 0.44 -11.62
CA ILE A 275 16.81 -0.12 -10.31
C ILE A 275 16.87 1.01 -9.26
N GLU A 276 15.89 1.08 -8.36
CA GLU A 276 15.84 2.05 -7.27
C GLU A 276 15.64 1.34 -5.94
N VAL A 277 16.47 1.66 -4.95
CA VAL A 277 16.24 1.33 -3.54
C VAL A 277 15.93 2.62 -2.80
N ARG A 278 14.77 2.70 -2.13
CA ARG A 278 14.31 3.86 -1.39
C ARG A 278 13.95 3.49 0.04
N GLY A 279 14.40 4.30 0.99
CA GLY A 279 14.03 4.22 2.40
C GLY A 279 13.40 5.52 2.88
N LYS A 280 12.46 5.43 3.80
CA LYS A 280 11.86 6.54 4.53
C LYS A 280 11.72 6.21 6.01
N PHE A 281 12.18 7.12 6.84
CA PHE A 281 12.13 7.05 8.30
C PHE A 281 11.45 8.30 8.82
N ALA A 282 10.60 8.16 9.83
CA ALA A 282 9.98 9.27 10.54
C ALA A 282 9.81 8.88 11.99
N TYR A 283 10.28 9.74 12.89
CA TYR A 283 10.07 9.59 14.32
C TYR A 283 9.15 10.73 14.79
N ALA A 284 8.03 10.38 15.40
CA ALA A 284 7.07 11.32 15.93
C ALA A 284 6.99 11.15 17.45
N MET A 285 7.26 12.22 18.18
CA MET A 285 7.11 12.31 19.63
C MET A 285 6.01 13.31 19.97
N PRO A 286 5.27 13.12 21.08
CA PRO A 286 4.38 14.16 21.59
C PRO A 286 5.21 15.38 22.02
N LEU A 287 4.78 16.57 21.63
CA LEU A 287 5.41 17.83 22.03
C LEU A 287 4.55 18.59 23.05
N PHE A 288 3.22 18.52 22.90
CA PHE A 288 2.25 19.16 23.78
C PHE A 288 1.06 18.22 24.01
N GLY A 289 1.23 17.28 24.94
CA GLY A 289 0.27 16.20 25.16
C GLY A 289 -0.06 15.47 23.86
N ASP A 290 -1.34 15.15 23.65
CA ASP A 290 -1.83 14.51 22.43
C ASP A 290 -2.16 15.51 21.31
N ALA A 291 -2.15 16.82 21.59
CA ALA A 291 -2.57 17.85 20.63
C ALA A 291 -1.52 18.13 19.55
N VAL A 292 -0.23 17.99 19.87
CA VAL A 292 0.87 18.26 18.94
C VAL A 292 1.90 17.15 19.02
N SER A 293 2.24 16.60 17.86
CA SER A 293 3.36 15.68 17.70
C SER A 293 4.36 16.21 16.68
N GLY A 294 5.63 15.86 16.81
CA GLY A 294 6.63 16.28 15.84
C GLY A 294 7.90 15.45 15.91
N GLY A 295 8.81 15.68 14.98
CA GLY A 295 10.12 15.05 15.01
C GLY A 295 10.79 14.93 13.65
N PRO A 296 11.97 14.29 13.63
CA PRO A 296 12.79 14.20 12.44
C PRO A 296 12.20 13.21 11.42
N THR A 297 12.46 13.49 10.16
CA THR A 297 12.16 12.62 9.02
C THR A 297 13.38 12.49 8.14
N LEU A 298 13.56 11.33 7.52
CA LEU A 298 14.60 11.10 6.56
C LEU A 298 14.04 10.32 5.38
N THR A 299 14.33 10.76 4.16
CA THR A 299 14.13 9.95 2.95
C THR A 299 15.44 9.83 2.21
N ALA A 300 15.79 8.63 1.77
CA ALA A 300 16.96 8.41 0.93
C ALA A 300 16.61 7.45 -0.19
N PHE A 301 17.24 7.60 -1.36
CA PHE A 301 17.22 6.57 -2.38
C PHE A 301 18.51 6.52 -3.17
N SER A 302 18.84 5.33 -3.67
CA SER A 302 19.84 5.16 -4.71
C SER A 302 19.15 4.62 -5.96
N ARG A 303 19.48 5.18 -7.12
CA ARG A 303 18.92 4.75 -8.40
C ARG A 303 20.03 4.59 -9.43
N SER A 304 20.10 3.43 -10.04
CA SER A 304 21.07 3.13 -11.11
C SER A 304 20.34 2.90 -12.42
N TYR A 305 20.68 3.71 -13.43
CA TYR A 305 20.15 3.58 -14.79
C TYR A 305 21.09 2.68 -15.61
N ARG A 306 20.51 1.87 -16.50
CA ARG A 306 21.26 0.96 -17.38
C ARG A 306 21.24 1.38 -18.85
N THR A 307 20.50 2.43 -19.17
CA THR A 307 20.42 3.02 -20.50
C THR A 307 20.67 4.52 -20.35
N PRO A 308 21.39 5.17 -21.27
CA PRO A 308 21.57 6.61 -21.23
C PRO A 308 20.19 7.27 -21.32
N VAL A 309 19.77 7.96 -20.25
CA VAL A 309 18.58 8.82 -20.24
C VAL A 309 19.01 10.28 -20.13
N SER A 310 20.26 10.60 -20.45
CA SER A 310 20.72 11.98 -20.44
C SER A 310 21.32 12.38 -21.76
N THR A 311 21.12 13.66 -22.05
CA THR A 311 21.90 14.47 -22.97
C THR A 311 23.33 14.73 -22.45
N GLY A 312 23.68 14.19 -21.27
CA GLY A 312 24.96 14.31 -20.61
C GLY A 312 25.96 13.21 -21.00
N THR A 313 27.14 13.24 -20.40
CA THR A 313 28.30 12.43 -20.78
C THR A 313 28.32 11.02 -20.19
N ALA A 314 27.48 10.71 -19.19
CA ALA A 314 27.54 9.46 -18.44
C ALA A 314 26.59 8.36 -18.99
N LYS A 315 27.18 7.29 -19.54
CA LYS A 315 26.45 6.12 -20.09
C LYS A 315 25.66 5.31 -19.05
N ASP A 316 26.13 5.30 -17.80
CA ASP A 316 25.55 4.56 -16.66
C ASP A 316 25.30 5.50 -15.47
N ARG A 317 24.23 6.30 -15.55
CA ARG A 317 23.91 7.26 -14.48
C ARG A 317 23.56 6.55 -13.16
N ARG A 318 24.05 7.09 -12.05
CA ARG A 318 23.75 6.67 -10.68
C ARG A 318 23.41 7.90 -9.86
N ASP A 319 22.20 7.92 -9.33
CA ASP A 319 21.70 8.97 -8.46
C ASP A 319 21.73 8.47 -7.01
N PHE A 320 22.24 9.29 -6.09
CA PHE A 320 22.07 9.13 -4.66
C PHE A 320 21.37 10.36 -4.09
N PHE A 321 20.14 10.15 -3.65
CA PHE A 321 19.28 11.17 -3.06
C PHE A 321 19.24 11.01 -1.55
N PHE A 322 19.36 12.12 -0.86
CA PHE A 322 19.27 12.21 0.58
C PHE A 322 18.44 13.45 0.96
N ALA A 323 17.42 13.24 1.79
CA ALA A 323 16.52 14.30 2.22
C ALA A 323 16.19 14.24 3.71
N PRO A 324 17.01 14.87 4.56
CA PRO A 324 16.68 15.08 5.96
C PRO A 324 15.60 16.16 6.08
N GLY A 325 14.77 16.03 7.10
CA GLY A 325 13.69 16.98 7.34
C GLY A 325 13.10 16.86 8.73
N ALA A 326 12.10 17.67 8.98
CA ALA A 326 11.32 17.65 10.20
C ALA A 326 9.85 17.87 9.87
N ALA A 327 8.98 17.35 10.73
CA ALA A 327 7.57 17.62 10.63
C ALA A 327 6.93 17.83 12.01
N MET A 328 5.87 18.62 12.01
CA MET A 328 5.01 18.87 13.15
C MET A 328 3.56 18.66 12.73
N THR A 329 2.78 17.96 13.53
CA THR A 329 1.38 17.64 13.28
C THR A 329 0.56 18.11 14.47
N PHE A 330 -0.39 19.00 14.20
CA PHE A 330 -1.46 19.37 15.11
C PHE A 330 -2.60 18.39 14.87
N ASN A 331 -2.95 17.65 15.91
CA ASN A 331 -3.95 16.58 15.84
C ASN A 331 -5.33 17.14 16.17
N ASP A 332 -6.37 16.59 15.53
CA ASP A 332 -7.78 16.89 15.80
C ASP A 332 -8.18 18.38 15.77
N VAL A 333 -7.54 19.18 14.89
CA VAL A 333 -7.69 20.66 14.83
C VAL A 333 -9.10 21.10 14.44
N CYS A 334 -9.77 20.35 13.57
CA CYS A 334 -11.11 20.67 13.07
C CYS A 334 -12.16 19.59 13.42
N GLY A 335 -11.92 18.87 14.52
CA GLY A 335 -12.70 17.71 14.94
C GLY A 335 -11.87 16.42 14.91
N ARG A 336 -12.44 15.31 15.40
CA ARG A 336 -11.75 14.02 15.42
C ARG A 336 -11.34 13.61 14.01
N GLN A 337 -10.11 13.11 13.87
CA GLN A 337 -9.52 12.65 12.60
C GLN A 337 -9.21 13.76 11.58
N CYS A 338 -9.06 15.00 12.06
CA CYS A 338 -8.62 16.15 11.25
C CYS A 338 -7.24 16.64 11.73
N ASP A 339 -6.19 16.32 10.99
CA ASP A 339 -4.81 16.67 11.35
C ASP A 339 -4.25 17.74 10.41
N VAL A 340 -3.56 18.74 10.98
CA VAL A 340 -2.79 19.73 10.21
C VAL A 340 -1.31 19.45 10.39
N LYS A 341 -0.60 19.19 9.29
CA LYS A 341 0.83 18.86 9.29
C LYS A 341 1.65 19.91 8.56
N PHE A 342 2.65 20.42 9.24
CA PHE A 342 3.74 21.21 8.67
C PHE A 342 4.95 20.31 8.45
N SER A 343 5.63 20.47 7.32
CA SER A 343 6.84 19.71 7.03
C SER A 343 7.85 20.54 6.27
N TYR A 344 9.11 20.32 6.60
CA TYR A 344 10.25 20.87 5.89
C TYR A 344 11.23 19.73 5.58
N ARG A 345 11.87 19.78 4.42
CA ARG A 345 13.00 18.93 4.09
C ARG A 345 13.98 19.67 3.19
N PHE A 346 15.25 19.40 3.40
CA PHE A 346 16.30 19.72 2.44
C PHE A 346 16.48 18.47 1.57
N GLU A 347 16.53 18.62 0.26
CA GLU A 347 16.77 17.54 -0.69
C GLU A 347 18.11 17.78 -1.37
N ASN A 348 18.97 16.76 -1.39
CA ASN A 348 20.22 16.76 -2.13
C ASN A 348 20.29 15.49 -2.96
N ASN A 349 20.54 15.63 -4.27
CA ASN A 349 20.81 14.53 -5.17
C ASN A 349 22.23 14.64 -5.73
N ASN A 350 23.09 13.71 -5.35
CA ASN A 350 24.42 13.55 -5.91
C ASN A 350 24.35 12.53 -7.06
N SER A 351 24.92 12.87 -8.21
CA SER A 351 24.87 12.07 -9.43
C SER A 351 26.22 12.05 -10.13
N ASN A 352 26.61 10.92 -10.71
CA ASN A 352 27.79 10.88 -11.60
C ASN A 352 27.55 11.56 -12.96
N ASP A 353 26.36 12.08 -13.20
CA ASP A 353 26.00 12.99 -14.28
C ASP A 353 25.72 14.39 -13.67
N PRO A 354 26.58 15.39 -13.91
CA PRO A 354 26.45 16.73 -13.33
C PRO A 354 25.13 17.42 -13.66
N ALA A 355 24.49 17.10 -14.79
CA ALA A 355 23.21 17.67 -15.19
C ALA A 355 22.02 17.15 -14.35
N ALA A 356 22.24 16.14 -13.52
CA ALA A 356 21.24 15.56 -12.62
C ALA A 356 21.55 15.84 -11.14
N GLU A 357 22.61 16.59 -10.84
CA GLU A 357 22.87 17.08 -9.48
C GLU A 357 21.93 18.24 -9.14
N TYR A 358 21.40 18.26 -7.93
CA TYR A 358 20.59 19.38 -7.45
C TYR A 358 20.49 19.41 -5.94
N GLU A 359 20.20 20.62 -5.44
CA GLU A 359 19.77 20.87 -4.08
C GLU A 359 18.46 21.66 -4.08
N THR A 360 17.57 21.37 -3.13
CA THR A 360 16.34 22.14 -2.95
C THR A 360 15.84 22.12 -1.52
N HIS A 361 15.22 23.22 -1.10
CA HIS A 361 14.47 23.32 0.14
C HIS A 361 12.98 23.18 -0.17
N VAL A 362 12.32 22.22 0.47
CA VAL A 362 10.88 22.00 0.29
C VAL A 362 10.17 22.14 1.63
N GLY A 363 9.32 23.16 1.73
CA GLY A 363 8.47 23.43 2.88
C GLY A 363 6.99 23.39 2.50
N GLY A 364 6.12 23.05 3.46
CA GLY A 364 4.69 23.13 3.21
C GLY A 364 3.82 22.71 4.38
N ALA A 365 2.52 22.93 4.19
CA ALA A 365 1.47 22.56 5.13
C ALA A 365 0.43 21.70 4.41
N ARG A 366 -0.17 20.76 5.13
CA ARG A 366 -1.30 19.97 4.63
C ARG A 366 -2.30 19.70 5.73
N ILE A 367 -3.57 19.67 5.38
CA ILE A 367 -4.64 19.12 6.19
C ILE A 367 -4.94 17.69 5.72
N ALA A 368 -5.24 16.80 6.66
CA ALA A 368 -5.69 15.45 6.37
C ALA A 368 -6.93 15.14 7.19
N VAL A 369 -7.98 14.66 6.52
CA VAL A 369 -9.26 14.31 7.13
C VAL A 369 -9.58 12.86 6.80
N SER A 370 -9.94 12.06 7.80
CA SER A 370 -10.50 10.72 7.60
C SER A 370 -11.99 10.72 7.96
N PHE A 371 -12.81 9.95 7.24
CA PHE A 371 -14.24 9.79 7.51
C PHE A 371 -14.80 8.47 6.99
#